data_AF-A0A6G9NBJ7-F1
#
_entry.id   AF-A0A6G9NBJ7-F1
#
_cell.length_a   1.000
_cell.length_b   1.000
_cell.length_c   1.000
_cell.angle_alpha   90.00
_cell.angle_beta   90.00
_cell.angle_gamma   90.00
#
_symmetry.space_group_name_H-M   'P 1'
#
loop_
_entity.id
_entity.type
_entity.pdbx_description
1 polymer ?
#
loop_
_entity_poly.entity_id
_entity_poly.type
_entity_poly.pdbx_seq_one_letter_code
_entity_poly.pdbx_strand_id
1 'polypeptide(L)'
;MRRLLVLVMMLIASPALAQDEEYVFEAERIHAPVPLYTFDWEQVWPRGMVPDADTLAGCASRVAFGDWRFTPNPEDEYADPWWLRVSNYGAFHCAANLLAADEREELEEGDFSRGLFAMIGEGRADGRAWELWVIQEGFVPGSDYVLLAREVEGGDLLRRFTVLQRRCPRGRVREADGMDVWTTRYCAVESRAELLALARRMLREKPLGTLEWVEDANEKGPDAEAPDPSY
;
A
#
# COMPACT_ATOMS: atom_id res chain seq x y z
N MET A 1 18.13 68.17 -26.02
CA MET A 1 16.77 67.62 -25.87
C MET A 1 16.81 66.11 -26.08
N ARG A 2 16.26 65.33 -25.13
CA ARG A 2 15.90 63.88 -25.17
C ARG A 2 17.06 62.88 -25.38
N ARG A 3 17.56 62.06 -24.44
CA ARG A 3 16.94 61.08 -23.51
C ARG A 3 15.86 60.22 -24.17
N LEU A 4 16.13 58.93 -24.46
CA LEU A 4 15.25 57.80 -24.15
C LEU A 4 15.90 56.42 -24.40
N LEU A 5 15.98 55.63 -23.32
CA LEU A 5 15.76 54.18 -23.14
C LEU A 5 16.26 53.19 -24.22
N VAL A 6 17.18 52.24 -23.97
CA VAL A 6 17.18 51.09 -23.02
C VAL A 6 15.85 50.34 -22.96
N LEU A 7 15.74 49.23 -23.69
CA LEU A 7 15.00 48.06 -23.24
C LEU A 7 15.57 46.79 -23.90
N VAL A 8 16.59 46.23 -23.26
CA VAL A 8 17.03 44.84 -23.49
C VAL A 8 15.92 43.96 -22.89
N MET A 9 15.04 43.44 -23.75
CA MET A 9 14.16 42.32 -23.39
C MET A 9 15.03 41.07 -23.22
N MET A 10 15.68 40.96 -22.07
CA MET A 10 15.99 39.64 -21.50
C MET A 10 14.64 39.04 -21.12
N LEU A 11 14.10 38.22 -22.02
CA LEU A 11 13.15 37.18 -21.67
C LEU A 11 13.88 36.25 -20.69
N ILE A 12 13.81 36.63 -19.42
CA ILE A 12 14.02 35.74 -18.29
C ILE A 12 12.97 34.65 -18.48
N ALA A 13 13.36 33.56 -19.13
CA ALA A 13 12.69 32.29 -18.98
C ALA A 13 12.76 32.01 -17.48
N SER A 14 11.68 32.32 -16.76
CA SER A 14 11.52 31.85 -15.40
C SER A 14 11.72 30.34 -15.46
N PRO A 15 12.76 29.78 -14.80
CA PRO A 15 12.64 28.39 -14.45
C PRO A 15 11.41 28.39 -13.55
N ALA A 16 10.31 27.82 -14.06
CA ALA A 16 9.23 27.42 -13.20
C ALA A 16 9.91 26.66 -12.08
N LEU A 17 9.88 27.25 -10.88
CA LEU A 17 10.33 26.63 -9.65
C LEU A 17 9.59 25.29 -9.59
N ALA A 18 10.23 24.25 -10.11
CA ALA A 18 10.21 22.95 -9.50
C ALA A 18 10.76 23.23 -8.10
N GLN A 19 9.85 23.62 -7.20
CA GLN A 19 10.08 23.41 -5.79
C GLN A 19 10.34 21.92 -5.71
N ASP A 20 11.62 21.56 -5.66
CA ASP A 20 12.06 20.39 -4.95
C ASP A 20 11.42 20.52 -3.57
N GLU A 21 10.20 19.99 -3.43
CA GLU A 21 9.61 19.63 -2.16
C GLU A 21 10.63 18.66 -1.57
N GLU A 22 11.59 19.21 -0.84
CA GLU A 22 12.72 18.47 -0.30
C GLU A 22 12.11 17.37 0.59
N TYR A 23 12.07 16.13 0.12
CA TYR A 23 11.38 15.04 0.82
C TYR A 23 12.19 14.62 2.04
N VAL A 24 11.51 14.15 3.09
CA VAL A 24 12.19 13.50 4.22
C VAL A 24 12.21 12.01 3.97
N PHE A 25 13.38 11.40 4.03
CA PHE A 25 13.60 9.95 3.87
C PHE A 25 13.26 9.17 5.15
N GLU A 26 12.30 9.62 5.97
CA GLU A 26 12.21 9.14 7.36
C GLU A 26 10.77 8.93 7.87
N ALA A 27 9.75 8.95 7.01
CA ALA A 27 8.40 8.59 7.46
C ALA A 27 8.23 7.07 7.47
N GLU A 28 8.03 6.49 8.66
CA GLU A 28 7.91 5.04 8.84
C GLU A 28 6.59 4.48 8.29
N ARG A 29 5.52 5.28 8.29
CA ARG A 29 4.18 4.85 7.86
C ARG A 29 3.41 5.94 7.11
N ILE A 30 2.50 5.52 6.22
CA ILE A 30 1.52 6.40 5.58
C ILE A 30 0.19 6.17 6.28
N HIS A 31 -0.45 7.24 6.76
CA HIS A 31 -1.61 7.15 7.64
C HIS A 31 -2.70 8.14 7.25
N ALA A 32 -3.96 7.71 7.42
CA ALA A 32 -5.13 8.57 7.38
C ALA A 32 -5.97 8.38 8.66
N PRO A 33 -6.53 9.45 9.24
CA PRO A 33 -7.36 9.35 10.46
C PRO A 33 -8.70 8.64 10.23
N VAL A 34 -9.06 8.39 8.97
CA VAL A 34 -10.19 7.56 8.58
C VAL A 34 -9.82 6.71 7.36
N PRO A 35 -10.44 5.54 7.18
CA PRO A 35 -10.26 4.70 5.99
C PRO A 35 -10.58 5.47 4.71
N LEU A 36 -9.66 5.44 3.74
CA LEU A 36 -9.84 6.08 2.44
C LEU A 36 -10.61 5.17 1.47
N TYR A 37 -10.56 3.86 1.67
CA TYR A 37 -11.28 2.87 0.88
C TYR A 37 -12.23 2.07 1.79
N THR A 38 -13.45 1.91 1.30
CA THR A 38 -14.52 1.14 1.95
C THR A 38 -15.02 0.08 0.97
N PHE A 39 -15.99 -0.74 1.41
CA PHE A 39 -16.65 -1.71 0.55
C PHE A 39 -17.40 -1.11 -0.65
N ASP A 40 -17.62 0.21 -0.69
CA ASP A 40 -18.21 0.91 -1.83
C ASP A 40 -17.20 1.14 -2.98
N TRP A 41 -15.90 0.92 -2.73
CA TRP A 41 -14.89 1.04 -3.77
C TRP A 41 -14.84 -0.24 -4.61
N GLU A 42 -15.19 -0.13 -5.89
CA GLU A 42 -15.38 -1.27 -6.81
C GLU A 42 -14.17 -2.22 -6.88
N GLN A 43 -12.97 -1.66 -6.68
CA GLN A 43 -11.70 -2.35 -6.81
C GLN A 43 -11.08 -2.74 -5.46
N VAL A 44 -11.88 -2.93 -4.41
CA VAL A 44 -11.42 -3.56 -3.15
C VAL A 44 -11.48 -5.08 -3.22
N TRP A 45 -10.56 -5.71 -2.50
CA TRP A 45 -10.42 -7.16 -2.39
C TRP A 45 -10.04 -7.57 -0.96
N PRO A 46 -10.59 -8.68 -0.43
CA PRO A 46 -11.66 -9.47 -1.05
C PRO A 46 -12.98 -8.71 -1.13
N ARG A 47 -13.88 -9.13 -2.03
CA ARG A 47 -15.20 -8.50 -2.21
C ARG A 47 -16.32 -9.54 -2.24
N GLY A 48 -17.51 -9.10 -1.83
CA GLY A 48 -18.71 -9.92 -1.90
C GLY A 48 -19.03 -10.32 -3.34
N MET A 49 -19.34 -11.60 -3.55
CA MET A 49 -20.01 -12.06 -4.74
C MET A 49 -21.50 -11.78 -4.58
N VAL A 50 -22.12 -11.14 -5.59
CA VAL A 50 -23.56 -10.95 -5.60
C VAL A 50 -24.20 -12.32 -5.83
N PRO A 51 -25.07 -12.81 -4.93
CA PRO A 51 -25.72 -14.10 -5.12
C PRO A 51 -26.61 -14.05 -6.35
N ASP A 52 -26.43 -14.99 -7.27
CA ASP A 52 -27.48 -15.38 -8.22
C ASP A 52 -28.38 -16.45 -7.58
N ALA A 53 -29.33 -17.00 -8.34
CA ALA A 53 -30.29 -17.97 -7.81
C ALA A 53 -29.64 -19.23 -7.21
N ASP A 54 -28.38 -19.52 -7.56
CA ASP A 54 -27.69 -20.76 -7.22
C ASP A 54 -26.45 -20.54 -6.33
N THR A 55 -26.08 -19.29 -6.03
CA THR A 55 -24.86 -18.96 -5.26
C THR A 55 -25.19 -18.56 -3.82
N LEU A 56 -24.80 -19.38 -2.84
CA LEU A 56 -24.70 -18.97 -1.43
C LEU A 56 -23.65 -17.87 -1.31
N ALA A 57 -23.93 -16.81 -0.53
CA ALA A 57 -23.05 -15.65 -0.35
C ALA A 57 -21.58 -16.08 -0.11
N GLY A 58 -20.64 -15.44 -0.81
CA GLY A 58 -19.22 -15.73 -0.70
C GLY A 58 -18.34 -14.57 -1.13
N CYS A 59 -17.02 -14.73 -1.01
CA CYS A 59 -16.04 -13.69 -1.34
C CYS A 59 -15.18 -14.09 -2.53
N ALA A 60 -15.00 -13.17 -3.47
CA ALA A 60 -14.00 -13.27 -4.51
C ALA A 60 -12.75 -12.47 -4.10
N SER A 61 -11.57 -12.95 -4.47
CA SER A 61 -10.31 -12.23 -4.29
C SER A 61 -9.48 -12.29 -5.57
N ARG A 62 -8.93 -11.14 -5.97
CA ARG A 62 -7.82 -11.10 -6.93
C ARG A 62 -6.47 -11.36 -6.26
N VAL A 63 -6.35 -11.18 -4.95
CA VAL A 63 -5.10 -11.39 -4.21
C VAL A 63 -5.09 -12.78 -3.59
N ALA A 64 -4.01 -13.53 -3.78
CA ALA A 64 -3.85 -14.85 -3.18
C ALA A 64 -3.88 -14.79 -1.65
N PHE A 65 -4.66 -15.70 -1.04
CA PHE A 65 -4.62 -15.94 0.40
C PHE A 65 -3.48 -16.91 0.74
N GLY A 66 -3.00 -16.85 1.97
CA GLY A 66 -1.84 -17.59 2.48
C GLY A 66 -0.70 -16.66 2.86
N ASP A 67 0.50 -17.21 2.90
CA ASP A 67 1.69 -16.49 3.37
C ASP A 67 2.36 -15.71 2.24
N TRP A 68 2.78 -14.51 2.57
CA TRP A 68 3.53 -13.61 1.71
C TRP A 68 4.83 -13.24 2.40
N ARG A 69 5.91 -13.20 1.62
CA ARG A 69 7.22 -12.77 2.07
C ARG A 69 7.57 -11.44 1.45
N PHE A 70 7.88 -10.46 2.29
CA PHE A 70 8.59 -9.27 1.87
C PHE A 70 10.08 -9.57 1.77
N THR A 71 10.65 -9.28 0.60
CA THR A 71 12.09 -9.30 0.36
C THR A 71 12.54 -7.87 0.09
N PRO A 72 13.42 -7.30 0.93
CA PRO A 72 13.88 -5.93 0.77
C PRO A 72 14.72 -5.78 -0.51
N ASN A 73 14.84 -4.54 -0.95
CA ASN A 73 15.74 -4.21 -2.04
C ASN A 73 17.19 -4.53 -1.64
N PRO A 74 17.97 -5.26 -2.44
CA PRO A 74 19.31 -5.68 -2.05
C PRO A 74 20.33 -4.54 -1.87
N GLU A 75 20.03 -3.31 -2.32
CA GLU A 75 20.88 -2.15 -2.02
C GLU A 75 20.40 -1.36 -0.79
N ASP A 76 19.37 -1.82 -0.08
CA ASP A 76 18.97 -1.31 1.23
C ASP A 76 19.52 -2.24 2.32
N GLU A 77 20.67 -1.88 2.89
CA GLU A 77 21.39 -2.69 3.87
C GLU A 77 20.74 -2.72 5.26
N TYR A 78 19.74 -1.86 5.50
CA TYR A 78 19.05 -1.72 6.79
C TYR A 78 17.62 -2.25 6.78
N ALA A 79 17.13 -2.69 5.63
CA ALA A 79 15.79 -3.23 5.52
C ALA A 79 15.80 -4.74 5.80
N ASP A 80 14.99 -5.15 6.77
CA ASP A 80 14.81 -6.56 7.11
C ASP A 80 13.63 -7.18 6.33
N PRO A 81 13.72 -8.47 5.95
CA PRO A 81 12.59 -9.21 5.43
C PRO A 81 11.53 -9.41 6.52
N TRP A 82 10.27 -9.52 6.12
CA TRP A 82 9.16 -9.85 7.01
C TRP A 82 8.14 -10.73 6.28
N TRP A 83 7.23 -11.30 7.05
CA TRP A 83 6.16 -12.17 6.58
C TRP A 83 4.79 -11.56 6.86
N LEU A 84 3.84 -11.87 5.99
CA LEU A 84 2.44 -11.48 6.10
C LEU A 84 1.54 -12.64 5.72
N ARG A 85 0.68 -13.08 6.63
CA ARG A 85 -0.40 -14.02 6.33
C ARG A 85 -1.66 -13.24 6.00
N VAL A 86 -2.19 -13.50 4.81
CA VAL A 86 -3.46 -12.95 4.34
C VAL A 86 -4.50 -14.05 4.37
N SER A 87 -5.51 -13.94 5.23
CA SER A 87 -6.64 -14.88 5.26
C SER A 87 -7.97 -14.15 5.12
N ASN A 88 -9.00 -14.86 4.67
CA ASN A 88 -10.34 -14.29 4.57
C ASN A 88 -10.95 -14.13 5.98
N TYR A 89 -11.52 -12.96 6.28
CA TYR A 89 -12.22 -12.69 7.55
C TYR A 89 -13.55 -13.46 7.69
N GLY A 90 -14.06 -14.10 6.63
CA GLY A 90 -15.11 -15.12 6.73
C GLY A 90 -15.98 -15.24 5.47
N ALA A 91 -16.99 -16.11 5.52
CA ALA A 91 -17.92 -16.32 4.41
C ALA A 91 -18.87 -15.11 4.17
N PHE A 92 -19.18 -14.36 5.24
CA PHE A 92 -20.17 -13.27 5.22
C PHE A 92 -19.56 -11.86 5.24
N HIS A 93 -18.27 -11.75 5.59
CA HIS A 93 -17.56 -10.47 5.68
C HIS A 93 -16.30 -10.54 4.82
N CYS A 94 -16.39 -9.99 3.61
CA CYS A 94 -15.26 -9.95 2.70
C CYS A 94 -14.27 -8.86 3.12
N ALA A 95 -13.41 -9.21 4.07
CA ALA A 95 -12.24 -8.44 4.46
C ALA A 95 -11.05 -9.39 4.60
N ALA A 96 -9.84 -8.84 4.67
CA ALA A 96 -8.64 -9.62 4.95
C ALA A 96 -8.29 -9.52 6.44
N ASN A 97 -8.01 -10.68 7.05
CA ASN A 97 -7.17 -10.76 8.23
C ASN A 97 -5.71 -10.70 7.77
N LEU A 98 -4.94 -9.83 8.42
CA LEU A 98 -3.53 -9.59 8.14
C LEU A 98 -2.77 -9.90 9.43
N LEU A 99 -1.83 -10.84 9.37
CA LEU A 99 -0.92 -11.14 10.46
C LEU A 99 0.51 -10.92 9.97
N ALA A 100 1.27 -10.04 10.61
CA ALA A 100 2.64 -9.74 10.23
C ALA A 100 3.63 -10.22 11.31
N ALA A 101 4.79 -10.74 10.88
CA ALA A 101 5.86 -11.17 11.76
C ALA A 101 7.21 -11.10 11.04
N ASP A 102 8.31 -11.06 11.79
CA ASP A 102 9.66 -11.06 11.20
C ASP A 102 10.03 -12.46 10.66
N GLU A 103 9.61 -13.51 11.37
CA GLU A 103 9.78 -14.90 10.98
C GLU A 103 8.46 -15.56 10.54
N ARG A 104 8.53 -16.55 9.66
CA ARG A 104 7.33 -17.18 9.10
C ARG A 104 6.56 -17.97 10.16
N GLU A 105 7.31 -18.68 10.99
CA GLU A 105 6.83 -19.58 12.03
C GLU A 105 6.07 -18.82 13.13
N GLU A 106 6.30 -17.51 13.25
CA GLU A 106 5.70 -16.61 14.24
C GLU A 106 4.40 -15.96 13.75
N LEU A 107 3.98 -16.19 12.50
CA LEU A 107 2.78 -15.57 11.90
C LEU A 107 1.48 -15.81 12.68
N GLU A 108 1.38 -16.90 13.45
CA GLU A 108 0.19 -17.18 14.26
C GLU A 108 0.07 -16.27 15.49
N GLU A 109 1.20 -15.77 15.99
CA GLU A 109 1.30 -14.90 17.17
C GLU A 109 1.65 -13.45 16.79
N GLY A 110 1.85 -13.18 15.50
CA GLY A 110 2.25 -11.89 14.96
C GLY A 110 1.20 -10.79 15.09
N ASP A 111 1.58 -9.60 14.62
CA ASP A 111 0.75 -8.39 14.68
C ASP A 111 -0.51 -8.55 13.83
N PHE A 112 -1.64 -8.64 14.50
CA PHE A 112 -2.95 -8.79 13.85
C PHE A 112 -3.56 -7.45 13.47
N SER A 113 -4.02 -7.34 12.23
CA SER A 113 -4.85 -6.26 11.73
C SER A 113 -5.97 -6.77 10.84
N ARG A 114 -7.03 -5.98 10.71
CA ARG A 114 -8.04 -6.14 9.66
C ARG A 114 -7.76 -5.15 8.56
N GLY A 115 -7.89 -5.60 7.31
CA GLY A 115 -7.59 -4.75 6.19
C GLY A 115 -8.25 -5.18 4.90
N LEU A 116 -7.84 -4.52 3.83
CA LEU A 116 -8.25 -4.81 2.46
C LEU A 116 -7.12 -4.43 1.50
N PHE A 117 -7.15 -5.05 0.33
CA PHE A 117 -6.37 -4.61 -0.83
C PHE A 117 -7.26 -3.71 -1.68
N ALA A 118 -6.76 -2.58 -2.13
CA ALA A 118 -7.48 -1.73 -3.08
C ALA A 118 -6.59 -1.45 -4.29
N MET A 119 -7.09 -1.69 -5.51
CA MET A 119 -6.48 -1.08 -6.69
C MET A 119 -6.93 0.38 -6.74
N ILE A 120 -5.96 1.28 -6.62
CA ILE A 120 -6.19 2.72 -6.41
C ILE A 120 -6.02 3.54 -7.69
N GLY A 121 -5.49 2.92 -8.75
CA GLY A 121 -5.40 3.50 -10.08
C GLY A 121 -4.25 2.90 -10.89
N GLU A 122 -3.84 3.62 -11.93
CA GLU A 122 -2.76 3.21 -12.82
C GLU A 122 -1.62 4.23 -12.84
N GLY A 123 -0.44 3.77 -13.22
CA GLY A 123 0.77 4.57 -13.40
C GLY A 123 1.64 4.08 -14.57
N ARG A 124 2.65 4.88 -14.92
CA ARG A 124 3.69 4.52 -15.89
C ARG A 124 5.06 4.85 -15.33
N ALA A 125 6.00 3.93 -15.50
CA ALA A 125 7.42 4.10 -15.18
C ALA A 125 8.25 3.25 -16.15
N ASP A 126 9.37 3.80 -16.63
CA ASP A 126 10.28 3.16 -17.59
C ASP A 126 9.57 2.60 -18.84
N GLY A 127 8.59 3.33 -19.36
CA GLY A 127 7.81 2.92 -20.54
C GLY A 127 6.79 1.80 -20.29
N ARG A 128 6.70 1.25 -19.07
CA ARG A 128 5.78 0.17 -18.70
C ARG A 128 4.54 0.71 -17.99
N ALA A 129 3.42 0.00 -18.15
CA ALA A 129 2.16 0.29 -17.46
C ALA A 129 2.05 -0.53 -16.17
N TRP A 130 1.59 0.13 -15.11
CA TRP A 130 1.48 -0.46 -13.78
C TRP A 130 0.09 -0.22 -13.22
N GLU A 131 -0.49 -1.23 -12.58
CA GLU A 131 -1.55 -1.04 -11.62
C GLU A 131 -0.94 -0.61 -10.28
N LEU A 132 -1.57 0.36 -9.64
CA LEU A 132 -1.21 0.87 -8.31
C LEU A 132 -2.21 0.35 -7.30
N TRP A 133 -1.69 -0.20 -6.22
CA TRP A 133 -2.44 -0.88 -5.19
C TRP A 133 -2.06 -0.35 -3.81
N VAL A 134 -2.93 -0.59 -2.83
CA VAL A 134 -2.58 -0.42 -1.42
C VAL A 134 -3.08 -1.60 -0.60
N ILE A 135 -2.33 -1.94 0.45
CA ILE A 135 -2.87 -2.62 1.63
C ILE A 135 -3.34 -1.51 2.56
N GLN A 136 -4.62 -1.49 2.90
CA GLN A 136 -5.17 -0.62 3.94
C GLN A 136 -5.35 -1.46 5.21
N GLU A 137 -4.68 -1.05 6.28
CA GLU A 137 -4.63 -1.77 7.56
C GLU A 137 -5.27 -0.93 8.66
N GLY A 138 -6.15 -1.55 9.46
CA GLY A 138 -6.89 -0.85 10.51
C GLY A 138 -8.02 0.03 9.97
N PHE A 139 -8.93 0.43 10.87
CA PHE A 139 -10.04 1.32 10.53
C PHE A 139 -10.29 2.43 11.57
N VAL A 140 -10.06 2.14 12.86
CA VAL A 140 -10.19 3.11 13.97
C VAL A 140 -8.96 2.94 14.88
N PRO A 141 -8.24 4.02 15.23
CA PRO A 141 -8.53 5.45 14.98
C PRO A 141 -8.12 5.96 13.59
N GLY A 142 -7.84 5.07 12.64
CA GLY A 142 -7.47 5.41 11.28
C GLY A 142 -7.01 4.16 10.53
N SER A 143 -6.38 4.38 9.37
CA SER A 143 -5.78 3.32 8.58
C SER A 143 -4.35 3.66 8.19
N ASP A 144 -3.49 2.65 8.24
CA ASP A 144 -2.15 2.68 7.67
C ASP A 144 -2.17 2.08 6.26
N TYR A 145 -1.23 2.54 5.41
CA TYR A 145 -1.20 2.18 3.99
C TYR A 145 0.18 1.70 3.55
N VAL A 146 0.23 0.49 2.97
CA VAL A 146 1.38 -0.01 2.23
C VAL A 146 1.14 0.24 0.75
N LEU A 147 2.03 0.98 0.09
CA LEU A 147 1.94 1.26 -1.34
C LEU A 147 2.52 0.11 -2.15
N LEU A 148 1.73 -0.38 -3.10
CA LEU A 148 2.08 -1.52 -3.94
C LEU A 148 1.94 -1.16 -5.42
N ALA A 149 2.71 -1.84 -6.27
CA ALA A 149 2.54 -1.78 -7.71
C ALA A 149 2.69 -3.17 -8.32
N ARG A 150 2.01 -3.37 -9.45
CA ARG A 150 2.15 -4.58 -10.26
C ARG A 150 2.16 -4.18 -11.74
N GLU A 151 2.94 -4.88 -12.55
CA GLU A 151 2.91 -4.70 -14.00
C GLU A 151 1.61 -5.29 -14.58
N VAL A 152 1.01 -4.61 -15.56
CA VAL A 152 -0.33 -4.96 -16.09
C VAL A 152 -0.35 -6.33 -16.79
N GLU A 153 0.80 -6.88 -17.21
CA GLU A 153 0.90 -8.12 -18.00
C GLU A 153 0.75 -9.44 -17.20
N GLY A 154 0.29 -9.40 -15.95
CA GLY A 154 0.11 -10.58 -15.09
C GLY A 154 -1.29 -11.22 -15.12
N GLY A 155 -1.37 -12.51 -14.78
CA GLY A 155 -2.63 -13.28 -14.69
C GLY A 155 -3.65 -12.76 -13.66
N ASP A 156 -4.80 -13.43 -13.58
CA ASP A 156 -5.96 -12.95 -12.81
C ASP A 156 -5.74 -12.96 -11.29
N LEU A 157 -4.99 -13.95 -10.78
CA LEU A 157 -4.64 -14.08 -9.36
C LEU A 157 -3.26 -13.46 -9.07
N LEU A 158 -3.23 -12.55 -8.11
CA LEU A 158 -2.06 -11.75 -7.76
C LEU A 158 -1.26 -12.48 -6.69
N ARG A 159 0.01 -12.73 -7.02
CA ARG A 159 0.99 -13.46 -6.21
C ARG A 159 2.26 -12.67 -5.97
N ARG A 160 2.38 -11.47 -6.54
CA ARG A 160 3.58 -10.63 -6.43
C ARG A 160 3.20 -9.16 -6.57
N PHE A 161 3.77 -8.35 -5.69
CA PHE A 161 3.77 -6.90 -5.78
C PHE A 161 5.18 -6.35 -5.63
N THR A 162 5.43 -5.25 -6.31
CA THR A 162 6.53 -4.34 -5.99
C THR A 162 6.07 -3.42 -4.86
N VAL A 163 6.79 -3.40 -3.74
CA VAL A 163 6.50 -2.49 -2.63
C VAL A 163 7.16 -1.14 -2.93
N LEU A 164 6.34 -0.10 -3.01
CA LEU A 164 6.79 1.24 -3.37
C LEU A 164 7.38 1.97 -2.16
N GLN A 165 8.21 2.97 -2.45
CA GLN A 165 8.76 3.89 -1.45
C GLN A 165 7.66 4.60 -0.65
N ARG A 166 8.02 5.09 0.53
CA ARG A 166 7.15 5.84 1.45
C ARG A 166 7.65 7.27 1.70
N ARG A 167 8.37 7.86 0.73
CA ARG A 167 8.98 9.18 0.88
C ARG A 167 7.90 10.25 1.02
N CYS A 168 7.77 10.77 2.23
CA CYS A 168 6.71 11.71 2.55
C CYS A 168 7.09 13.14 2.13
N PRO A 169 6.18 13.88 1.47
CA PRO A 169 6.34 15.32 1.32
C PRO A 169 6.50 16.00 2.68
N ARG A 170 7.46 16.91 2.84
CA ARG A 170 7.74 17.58 4.13
C ARG A 170 6.51 18.15 4.82
N GLY A 171 5.64 18.82 4.08
CA GLY A 171 4.41 19.42 4.63
C GLY A 171 3.36 18.41 5.10
N ARG A 172 3.55 17.12 4.82
CA ARG A 172 2.66 16.01 5.19
C ARG A 172 3.20 15.17 6.34
N VAL A 173 4.43 15.39 6.76
CA VAL A 173 4.97 14.74 7.95
C VAL A 173 4.22 15.26 9.18
N ARG A 174 3.80 14.33 10.04
CA ARG A 174 3.26 14.58 11.37
C ARG A 174 4.17 13.88 12.36
N GLU A 175 4.50 14.55 13.45
CA GLU A 175 5.44 14.07 14.48
C GLU A 175 5.10 14.80 15.78
N ALA A 176 5.30 14.12 16.91
CA ALA A 176 5.18 14.75 18.22
C ALA A 176 6.55 15.27 18.68
N ASP A 177 6.58 16.51 19.15
CA ASP A 177 7.80 17.10 19.70
C ASP A 177 8.17 16.47 21.06
N GLY A 178 9.46 16.25 21.29
CA GLY A 178 9.98 15.84 22.60
C GLY A 178 9.76 14.36 22.97
N MET A 179 9.42 13.51 22.00
CA MET A 179 9.29 12.06 22.16
C MET A 179 10.28 11.35 21.24
N ASP A 180 11.57 11.42 21.57
CA ASP A 180 12.68 10.89 20.75
C ASP A 180 12.87 9.36 20.87
N VAL A 181 12.42 8.76 21.97
CA VAL A 181 12.50 7.30 22.19
C VAL A 181 11.41 6.54 21.44
N TRP A 182 10.28 7.17 21.14
CA TRP A 182 9.13 6.52 20.49
C TRP A 182 8.89 7.12 19.12
N THR A 183 8.81 6.29 18.08
CA THR A 183 8.41 6.78 16.76
C THR A 183 6.97 7.27 16.82
N THR A 184 6.81 8.59 16.67
CA THR A 184 5.51 9.25 16.49
C THR A 184 5.31 9.77 15.07
N ARG A 185 6.36 9.67 14.24
CA ARG A 185 6.39 10.25 12.90
C ARG A 185 5.59 9.42 11.90
N TYR A 186 4.75 10.07 11.11
CA TYR A 186 4.04 9.45 9.99
C TYR A 186 3.77 10.43 8.84
N CYS A 187 3.49 9.87 7.66
CA CYS A 187 3.06 10.61 6.49
C CYS A 187 1.53 10.71 6.45
N ALA A 188 0.99 11.90 6.67
CA ALA A 188 -0.45 12.13 6.62
C ALA A 188 -0.95 12.21 5.17
N VAL A 189 -1.95 11.38 4.86
CA VAL A 189 -2.76 11.49 3.64
C VAL A 189 -4.21 11.72 4.03
N GLU A 190 -4.87 12.69 3.38
CA GLU A 190 -6.22 13.14 3.75
C GLU A 190 -7.26 12.75 2.69
N SER A 191 -6.83 12.25 1.54
CA SER A 191 -7.74 11.81 0.47
C SER A 191 -7.17 10.71 -0.42
N ARG A 192 -8.07 10.00 -1.11
CA ARG A 192 -7.72 9.01 -2.15
C ARG A 192 -6.87 9.62 -3.27
N ALA A 193 -7.16 10.86 -3.68
CA ALA A 193 -6.43 11.53 -4.74
C ALA A 193 -4.98 11.82 -4.35
N GLU A 194 -4.76 12.20 -3.09
CA GLU A 194 -3.41 12.40 -2.54
C GLU A 194 -2.63 11.09 -2.45
N LEU A 195 -3.25 10.02 -1.97
CA LEU A 195 -2.63 8.71 -1.87
C LEU A 195 -2.25 8.16 -3.26
N LEU A 196 -3.12 8.33 -4.27
CA LEU A 196 -2.80 7.98 -5.66
C LEU A 196 -1.68 8.83 -6.25
N ALA A 197 -1.67 10.14 -5.97
CA ALA A 197 -0.57 11.02 -6.41
C ALA A 197 0.76 10.60 -5.79
N LEU A 198 0.75 10.24 -4.50
CA LEU A 198 1.92 9.70 -3.80
C LEU A 198 2.37 8.37 -4.43
N ALA A 199 1.48 7.41 -4.64
CA ALA A 199 1.79 6.12 -5.27
C ALA A 199 2.41 6.29 -6.66
N ARG A 200 1.84 7.16 -7.51
CA ARG A 200 2.40 7.47 -8.83
C ARG A 200 3.80 8.08 -8.76
N ARG A 201 4.08 8.87 -7.73
CA ARG A 201 5.41 9.45 -7.51
C ARG A 201 6.40 8.36 -7.09
N MET A 202 6.02 7.55 -6.10
CA MET A 202 6.84 6.47 -5.57
C MET A 202 7.10 5.34 -6.59
N LEU A 203 6.22 5.17 -7.58
CA LEU A 203 6.42 4.26 -8.71
C LEU A 203 7.69 4.60 -9.52
N ARG A 204 8.11 5.87 -9.56
CA ARG A 204 9.32 6.31 -10.28
C ARG A 204 10.59 6.21 -9.43
N GLU A 205 10.44 5.90 -8.15
CA GLU A 205 11.55 5.72 -7.24
C GLU A 205 11.98 4.25 -7.25
N LYS A 206 13.20 4.01 -6.78
CA LYS A 206 13.66 2.65 -6.54
C LYS A 206 12.77 1.97 -5.49
N PRO A 207 12.17 0.79 -5.75
CA PRO A 207 11.22 0.18 -4.82
C PRO A 207 11.88 -0.24 -3.50
N LEU A 208 11.08 -0.33 -2.43
CA LEU A 208 11.53 -0.85 -1.13
C LEU A 208 11.86 -2.34 -1.19
N GLY A 209 11.20 -3.08 -2.07
CA GLY A 209 11.36 -4.51 -2.17
C GLY A 209 10.20 -5.14 -2.92
N THR A 210 10.01 -6.43 -2.69
CA THR A 210 8.97 -7.25 -3.34
C THR A 210 8.21 -8.02 -2.29
N LEU A 211 6.88 -8.02 -2.42
CA LEU A 211 5.99 -8.82 -1.59
C LEU A 211 5.48 -9.98 -2.45
N GLU A 212 5.84 -11.21 -2.09
CA GLU A 212 5.59 -12.40 -2.91
C GLU A 212 4.87 -13.47 -2.13
N TRP A 213 3.80 -14.02 -2.71
CA TRP A 213 3.08 -15.14 -2.16
C TRP A 213 3.93 -16.40 -2.23
N VAL A 214 3.97 -17.14 -1.13
CA VAL A 214 4.73 -18.38 -0.99
C VAL A 214 3.75 -19.55 -1.06
N GLU A 215 3.90 -20.37 -2.09
CA GLU A 215 3.14 -21.61 -2.23
C GLU A 215 3.63 -22.63 -1.21
N ASP A 216 2.80 -22.99 -0.25
CA ASP A 216 3.12 -24.11 0.62
C ASP A 216 2.94 -25.43 -0.12
N ALA A 217 4.06 -26.03 -0.50
CA ALA A 217 4.08 -27.39 -1.05
C ALA A 217 3.51 -28.46 -0.09
N ASN A 218 3.26 -28.11 1.18
CA ASN A 218 2.80 -29.00 2.25
C ASN A 218 1.40 -28.67 2.80
N GLU A 219 0.76 -27.59 2.38
CA GLU A 219 -0.65 -27.38 2.71
C GLU A 219 -1.49 -28.25 1.77
N LYS A 220 -1.95 -29.40 2.27
CA LYS A 220 -3.27 -29.88 1.83
C LYS A 220 -4.20 -28.69 2.08
N GLY A 221 -4.78 -28.16 0.99
CA GLY A 221 -5.58 -26.94 1.02
C GLY A 221 -6.60 -26.96 2.16
N PRO A 222 -7.04 -25.78 2.63
CA PRO A 222 -7.83 -25.67 3.84
C PRO A 222 -9.02 -26.61 3.78
N ASP A 223 -9.11 -27.54 4.73
CA ASP A 223 -10.42 -27.96 5.21
C ASP A 223 -11.05 -26.67 5.74
N ALA A 224 -11.87 -26.08 4.87
CA ALA A 224 -12.53 -24.81 5.07
C ALA A 224 -13.59 -24.96 6.16
N GLU A 225 -13.17 -24.97 7.41
CA GLU A 225 -14.04 -24.80 8.57
C GLU A 225 -13.15 -24.31 9.72
N ALA A 226 -13.14 -22.98 9.94
CA ALA A 226 -12.72 -22.47 11.23
C ALA A 226 -13.61 -23.14 12.31
N PRO A 227 -13.04 -23.74 13.37
CA PRO A 227 -13.86 -24.37 14.40
C PRO A 227 -14.79 -23.33 15.03
N ASP A 228 -16.09 -23.64 14.97
CA ASP A 228 -17.16 -22.90 15.63
C ASP A 228 -16.85 -22.76 17.12
N PRO A 229 -16.70 -21.55 17.69
CA PRO A 229 -16.41 -21.35 19.10
C PRO A 229 -17.69 -21.49 19.95
N SER A 230 -18.41 -22.59 19.78
CA SER A 230 -19.60 -22.89 20.58
C SER A 230 -19.68 -24.35 21.02
N TYR A 231 -18.84 -24.72 22.01
CA TYR A 231 -19.20 -25.67 23.08
C TYR A 231 -18.45 -25.35 24.37
#